data_AF-A0A7X3WI98-F1
#
_entry.id   AF-A0A7X3WI98-F1
#
_cell.length_a   1.000
_cell.length_b   1.000
_cell.length_c   1.000
_cell.angle_alpha   90.00
_cell.angle_beta   90.00
_cell.angle_gamma   90.00
#
_symmetry.space_group_name_H-M   'P 1'
#
loop_
_entity.id
_entity.type
_entity.pdbx_description
1 polymer ?
#
loop_
_entity_poly.entity_id
_entity_poly.type
_entity_poly.pdbx_seq_one_letter_code
_entity_poly.pdbx_strand_id
1 'polypeptide(L)'
;MNKLKYITPICFVLFLFILSSSTVFAYSFGPPAERTGAPNEMTCAMAGCHTGNSLNAAGGSLVLTVPQTYEPGEVYDIVVKLSRNGQRRWGFQMTALNGNNVSAGSFSTIDVNTKLNANNKYIQHTSTGTAQGTPNMHSWMFKWTAPTTDVGPITFYAAGNAANSAEGARGDYIYTQSATSEVPFHGVSLQGVGNLTRRTTDASSGISYTVQVRNTGNISDTIRLTTSGDVSATLSQNTVSLAAGATTNVPVAISGSALRAADDYEVKVKATSQGDNTKTAEITTTTTILPVYSVSLAGVGDLTTETSDASAGVSYQVRVTNNGNTRDTISLTTSGDVNATVSPSSITLNRGLSRTVTLRILGTVLTAAGEYEVKFKATSQGDTTKTAEIATTTTILPVYDVSISGVGDLETVTADASDGIVYRVSITNEGNTADVFDLSTSGDAYGTLSVDSVSLASGASEEVTLTISADYLTLAGAYSVKVTATSQSDNTKTAEIATTTTITPVYSISLAGVGDLQSETSDAGDGVVYTLRITNSGNTNDVIDLSASGDAYGTLSVDSVSLASGASEEVTLTIS
;
A
#
# COMPACT_ATOMS: atom_id res chain seq x y z
N MET A 1 60.51 142.90 24.87
CA MET A 1 59.79 142.84 26.16
C MET A 1 58.81 141.68 26.11
N ASN A 2 58.92 140.75 27.09
CA ASN A 2 57.92 139.75 27.54
C ASN A 2 57.44 138.67 26.54
N LYS A 3 57.13 137.41 26.88
CA LYS A 3 57.31 136.44 28.00
C LYS A 3 56.79 135.11 27.38
N LEU A 4 57.59 134.05 27.27
CA LEU A 4 57.57 132.80 28.07
C LEU A 4 56.18 132.16 28.36
N LYS A 5 55.91 130.92 27.90
CA LYS A 5 55.77 129.65 28.68
C LYS A 5 54.89 128.54 28.04
N TYR A 6 55.47 127.31 27.93
CA TYR A 6 55.02 125.89 28.09
C TYR A 6 53.59 125.44 27.65
N ILE A 7 53.29 124.23 27.14
CA ILE A 7 53.44 122.84 27.68
C ILE A 7 53.27 121.76 26.56
N THR A 8 53.88 120.58 26.76
CA THR A 8 54.06 119.33 25.97
C THR A 8 52.82 118.36 25.93
N PRO A 9 52.89 117.09 25.41
CA PRO A 9 52.54 116.57 24.06
C PRO A 9 51.33 115.58 23.99
N ILE A 10 50.81 115.22 22.80
CA ILE A 10 49.91 114.05 22.61
C ILE A 10 50.25 113.28 21.32
N CYS A 11 50.55 111.98 21.47
CA CYS A 11 50.71 110.98 20.42
C CYS A 11 49.40 110.74 19.64
N PHE A 12 49.47 110.52 18.32
CA PHE A 12 48.43 109.77 17.62
C PHE A 12 49.01 108.82 16.56
N VAL A 13 48.53 107.59 16.63
CA VAL A 13 48.98 106.38 15.93
C VAL A 13 48.38 106.32 14.53
N LEU A 14 49.20 105.93 13.56
CA LEU A 14 48.88 105.65 12.17
C LEU A 14 48.14 104.29 12.06
N PHE A 15 46.95 104.25 11.45
CA PHE A 15 46.28 103.00 11.08
C PHE A 15 46.07 102.96 9.57
N LEU A 16 46.93 102.20 8.88
CA LEU A 16 46.90 101.94 7.45
C LEU A 16 46.02 100.71 7.19
N PHE A 17 44.80 100.91 6.70
CA PHE A 17 43.95 99.80 6.22
C PHE A 17 44.46 99.34 4.85
N ILE A 18 45.29 98.30 4.83
CA ILE A 18 45.59 97.55 3.59
C ILE A 18 44.42 96.58 3.38
N LEU A 19 43.47 96.98 2.52
CA LEU A 19 42.53 96.05 1.90
C LEU A 19 43.33 95.16 0.93
N SER A 20 43.64 93.94 1.36
CA SER A 20 44.15 92.89 0.47
C SER A 20 43.03 92.44 -0.46
N SER A 21 42.89 93.12 -1.60
CA SER A 21 42.12 92.61 -2.73
C SER A 21 42.83 91.38 -3.30
N SER A 22 42.40 90.19 -2.88
CA SER A 22 42.78 88.94 -3.54
C SER A 22 42.25 88.99 -4.98
N THR A 23 43.12 89.19 -5.95
CA THR A 23 42.78 89.06 -7.36
C THR A 23 42.43 87.59 -7.63
N VAL A 24 41.15 87.30 -7.80
CA VAL A 24 40.68 85.98 -8.21
C VAL A 24 40.76 85.91 -9.72
N PHE A 25 41.69 85.10 -10.26
CA PHE A 25 41.76 84.83 -11.69
C PHE A 25 40.52 84.04 -12.11
N ALA A 26 39.70 84.61 -12.99
CA ALA A 26 38.58 83.92 -13.61
C ALA A 26 39.11 82.95 -14.68
N TYR A 27 39.33 81.68 -14.31
CA TYR A 27 39.79 80.62 -15.22
C TYR A 27 38.67 80.11 -16.13
N SER A 28 38.12 80.99 -16.96
CA SER A 28 37.11 80.62 -17.97
C SER A 28 37.64 79.65 -19.03
N PHE A 29 38.96 79.52 -19.15
CA PHE A 29 39.63 78.50 -19.95
C PHE A 29 39.69 77.13 -19.24
N GLY A 30 38.94 76.91 -18.17
CA GLY A 30 38.94 75.68 -17.39
C GLY A 30 39.77 75.78 -16.09
N PRO A 31 39.37 75.08 -15.02
CA PRO A 31 39.97 75.23 -13.70
C PRO A 31 41.40 74.65 -13.65
N PRO A 32 42.17 74.99 -12.60
CA PRO A 32 43.36 74.23 -12.23
C PRO A 32 43.02 72.74 -12.04
N ALA A 33 44.02 71.86 -12.19
CA ALA A 33 43.88 70.45 -11.84
C ALA A 33 43.48 70.26 -10.36
N GLU A 34 42.96 69.07 -10.02
CA GLU A 34 42.63 68.67 -8.64
C GLU A 34 41.48 69.49 -8.02
N ARG A 35 40.47 69.79 -8.82
CA ARG A 35 39.28 70.54 -8.43
C ARG A 35 37.98 69.74 -8.48
N THR A 36 38.08 68.41 -8.65
CA THR A 36 36.92 67.52 -8.83
C THR A 36 36.22 67.12 -7.54
N GLY A 37 36.88 67.30 -6.38
CA GLY A 37 36.44 66.74 -5.11
C GLY A 37 36.70 65.24 -4.95
N ALA A 38 37.51 64.63 -5.82
CA ALA A 38 38.01 63.26 -5.63
C ALA A 38 38.85 63.14 -4.33
N PRO A 39 39.11 61.92 -3.84
CA PRO A 39 39.97 61.71 -2.67
C PRO A 39 41.32 62.42 -2.80
N ASN A 40 41.67 63.21 -1.77
CA ASN A 40 42.86 64.08 -1.73
C ASN A 40 42.85 65.29 -2.69
N GLU A 41 41.73 65.58 -3.35
CA GLU A 41 41.54 66.79 -4.17
C GLU A 41 40.64 67.80 -3.44
N MET A 42 40.72 69.06 -3.83
CA MET A 42 39.85 70.12 -3.31
C MET A 42 38.70 70.40 -4.29
N THR A 43 37.76 71.25 -3.90
CA THR A 43 36.82 71.90 -4.84
C THR A 43 37.19 73.36 -5.03
N CYS A 44 36.69 74.01 -6.08
CA CYS A 44 36.91 75.45 -6.26
C CYS A 44 36.27 76.32 -5.14
N ALA A 45 35.28 75.77 -4.41
CA ALA A 45 34.74 76.42 -3.22
C ALA A 45 35.72 76.38 -2.04
N MET A 46 36.34 75.21 -1.81
CA MET A 46 37.34 75.02 -0.75
C MET A 46 38.65 75.76 -1.03
N ALA A 47 39.02 75.90 -2.31
CA ALA A 47 40.20 76.66 -2.73
C ALA A 47 40.05 78.18 -2.60
N GLY A 48 38.87 78.68 -2.21
CA GLY A 48 38.58 80.11 -2.07
C GLY A 48 38.35 80.84 -3.40
N CYS A 49 38.25 80.13 -4.54
CA CYS A 49 38.02 80.74 -5.85
C CYS A 49 36.55 81.15 -6.05
N HIS A 50 35.61 80.40 -5.48
CA HIS A 50 34.18 80.73 -5.48
C HIS A 50 33.66 80.69 -4.05
N THR A 51 33.29 81.85 -3.50
CA THR A 51 33.00 82.03 -2.08
C THR A 51 31.61 82.63 -1.86
N GLY A 52 31.06 82.43 -0.66
CA GLY A 52 29.79 83.02 -0.24
C GLY A 52 28.56 82.10 -0.34
N ASN A 53 28.71 80.93 -0.95
CA ASN A 53 27.69 79.86 -0.95
C ASN A 53 28.31 78.56 -0.42
N SER A 54 27.51 77.72 0.24
CA SER A 54 27.94 76.38 0.67
C SER A 54 28.14 75.45 -0.54
N LEU A 55 29.05 74.47 -0.42
CA LEU A 55 29.15 73.38 -1.38
C LEU A 55 27.80 72.66 -1.50
N ASN A 56 27.37 72.32 -2.72
CA ASN A 56 26.09 71.67 -3.02
C ASN A 56 24.87 72.43 -2.48
N ALA A 57 24.88 73.76 -2.50
CA ALA A 57 23.75 74.56 -2.04
C ALA A 57 22.43 74.19 -2.75
N ALA A 58 21.34 74.06 -1.99
CA ALA A 58 20.02 73.69 -2.52
C ALA A 58 19.53 74.64 -3.61
N GLY A 59 18.87 74.11 -4.66
CA GLY A 59 18.33 74.86 -5.81
C GLY A 59 19.09 74.66 -7.14
N GLY A 60 20.09 73.77 -7.17
CA GLY A 60 20.77 73.31 -8.37
C GLY A 60 21.22 71.85 -8.23
N SER A 61 21.74 71.27 -9.32
CA SER A 61 22.18 69.87 -9.35
C SER A 61 23.29 69.63 -10.37
N LEU A 62 24.20 68.71 -10.03
CA LEU A 62 25.16 68.11 -10.93
C LEU A 62 24.78 66.64 -11.14
N VAL A 63 24.51 66.27 -12.39
CA VAL A 63 24.11 64.92 -12.78
C VAL A 63 25.18 64.35 -13.71
N LEU A 64 25.62 63.13 -13.40
CA LEU A 64 26.57 62.37 -14.21
C LEU A 64 25.83 61.21 -14.88
N THR A 65 26.00 61.06 -16.19
CA THR A 65 25.60 59.87 -16.93
C THR A 65 26.88 59.11 -17.29
N VAL A 66 27.15 58.06 -16.53
CA VAL A 66 28.29 57.14 -16.69
C VAL A 66 27.74 55.70 -16.82
N PRO A 67 28.46 54.77 -17.47
CA PRO A 67 28.06 53.36 -17.44
C PRO A 67 27.96 52.84 -16.00
N GLN A 68 26.95 52.02 -15.72
CA GLN A 68 26.85 51.30 -14.44
C GLN A 68 27.87 50.15 -14.35
N THR A 69 28.17 49.54 -15.49
CA THR A 69 29.21 48.52 -15.64
C THR A 69 30.07 48.80 -16.85
N TYR A 70 31.36 48.46 -16.80
CA TYR A 70 32.26 48.63 -17.93
C TYR A 70 32.89 47.29 -18.38
N GLU A 71 32.98 47.11 -19.69
CA GLU A 71 33.82 46.11 -20.33
C GLU A 71 35.24 46.69 -20.57
N PRO A 72 36.31 45.94 -20.26
CA PRO A 72 37.67 46.41 -20.50
C PRO A 72 37.93 46.82 -21.96
N GLY A 73 38.48 48.04 -22.14
CA GLY A 73 38.81 48.61 -23.45
C GLY A 73 37.65 49.27 -24.20
N GLU A 74 36.40 49.15 -23.72
CA GLU A 74 35.23 49.69 -24.40
C GLU A 74 35.10 51.22 -24.21
N VAL A 75 34.46 51.89 -25.17
CA VAL A 75 34.30 53.35 -25.20
C VAL A 75 32.87 53.75 -24.87
N TYR A 76 32.72 54.59 -23.84
CA TYR A 76 31.43 55.06 -23.36
C TYR A 76 31.27 56.57 -23.60
N ASP A 77 30.05 56.98 -23.96
CA ASP A 77 29.67 58.39 -23.95
C ASP A 77 29.30 58.80 -22.52
N ILE A 78 29.97 59.82 -22.01
CA ILE A 78 29.78 60.38 -20.68
C ILE A 78 29.12 61.75 -20.81
N VAL A 79 28.12 62.01 -19.96
CA VAL A 79 27.46 63.31 -19.89
C VAL A 79 27.59 63.90 -18.50
N VAL A 80 28.00 65.17 -18.44
CA VAL A 80 27.98 65.99 -17.23
C VAL A 80 26.95 67.09 -17.44
N LYS A 81 25.88 67.10 -16.64
CA LYS A 81 24.83 68.11 -16.70
C LYS A 81 24.79 68.91 -15.41
N LEU A 82 24.89 70.23 -15.51
CA LEU A 82 24.83 71.15 -14.40
C LEU A 82 23.63 72.07 -14.54
N SER A 83 22.83 72.23 -13.48
CA SER A 83 21.67 73.10 -13.46
C SER A 83 21.60 73.96 -12.20
N ARG A 84 21.23 75.23 -12.36
CA ARG A 84 20.96 76.18 -11.27
C ARG A 84 20.19 77.37 -11.82
N ASN A 85 18.98 77.61 -11.33
CA ASN A 85 18.18 78.76 -11.75
C ASN A 85 18.91 80.08 -11.45
N GLY A 86 18.87 81.02 -12.40
CA GLY A 86 19.47 82.36 -12.28
C GLY A 86 20.96 82.44 -12.64
N GLN A 87 21.62 81.31 -12.93
CA GLN A 87 23.00 81.27 -13.41
C GLN A 87 23.07 81.30 -14.93
N ARG A 88 24.17 81.80 -15.47
CA ARG A 88 24.33 82.10 -16.90
C ARG A 88 25.67 81.67 -17.49
N ARG A 89 26.52 81.03 -16.69
CA ARG A 89 27.82 80.54 -17.14
C ARG A 89 28.16 79.28 -16.38
N TRP A 90 28.83 78.35 -17.04
CA TRP A 90 28.97 76.99 -16.56
C TRP A 90 30.42 76.53 -16.62
N GLY A 91 30.80 75.63 -15.74
CA GLY A 91 32.08 74.96 -15.83
C GLY A 91 32.05 73.64 -15.10
N PHE A 92 32.93 72.73 -15.49
CA PHE A 92 33.18 71.49 -14.74
C PHE A 92 34.64 71.06 -14.86
N GLN A 93 35.03 70.12 -14.00
CA GLN A 93 36.16 69.22 -14.15
C GLN A 93 35.77 67.84 -13.63
N MET A 94 36.22 66.78 -14.30
CA MET A 94 36.00 65.39 -13.92
C MET A 94 37.30 64.58 -13.99
N THR A 95 37.42 63.57 -13.12
CA THR A 95 38.41 62.48 -13.19
C THR A 95 37.73 61.13 -12.96
N ALA A 96 38.38 60.04 -13.36
CA ALA A 96 37.93 58.67 -13.13
C ALA A 96 39.06 57.89 -12.45
N LEU A 97 38.79 57.32 -11.27
CA LEU A 97 39.80 56.66 -10.43
C LEU A 97 39.38 55.23 -10.08
N ASN A 98 40.33 54.31 -10.01
CA ASN A 98 40.10 52.97 -9.44
C ASN A 98 40.08 53.00 -7.89
N GLY A 99 39.88 51.84 -7.27
CA GLY A 99 39.86 51.69 -5.80
C GLY A 99 41.14 52.14 -5.06
N ASN A 100 42.27 52.26 -5.77
CA ASN A 100 43.54 52.78 -5.22
C ASN A 100 43.75 54.28 -5.49
N ASN A 101 42.70 54.99 -5.94
CA ASN A 101 42.73 56.40 -6.34
C ASN A 101 43.72 56.70 -7.49
N VAL A 102 44.00 55.71 -8.34
CA VAL A 102 44.81 55.87 -9.56
C VAL A 102 43.88 56.09 -10.74
N SER A 103 44.26 56.99 -11.66
CA SER A 103 43.50 57.25 -12.89
C SER A 103 43.19 55.96 -13.64
N ALA A 104 41.91 55.76 -13.99
CA ALA A 104 41.42 54.56 -14.64
C ALA A 104 40.69 54.91 -15.93
N GLY A 105 41.21 54.40 -17.05
CA GLY A 105 40.72 54.68 -18.40
C GLY A 105 41.29 55.98 -18.96
N SER A 106 40.76 56.41 -20.10
CA SER A 106 41.20 57.63 -20.77
C SER A 106 40.01 58.42 -21.31
N PHE A 107 40.03 59.74 -21.12
CA PHE A 107 39.01 60.63 -21.67
C PHE A 107 39.40 61.10 -23.08
N SER A 108 38.41 61.31 -23.94
CA SER A 108 38.56 61.99 -25.23
C SER A 108 37.40 62.94 -25.49
N THR A 109 37.71 64.06 -26.14
CA THR A 109 36.74 65.12 -26.46
C THR A 109 35.98 64.76 -27.73
N ILE A 110 34.68 65.06 -27.79
CA ILE A 110 33.89 64.92 -29.03
C ILE A 110 33.70 66.24 -29.78
N ASP A 111 33.93 67.37 -29.09
CA ASP A 111 33.74 68.72 -29.62
C ASP A 111 34.69 69.73 -28.96
N VAL A 112 34.54 71.00 -29.31
CA VAL A 112 35.35 72.12 -28.79
C VAL A 112 34.94 72.60 -27.39
N ASN A 113 33.89 72.04 -26.78
CA ASN A 113 33.37 72.48 -25.48
C ASN A 113 34.17 71.86 -24.31
N THR A 114 34.92 70.79 -24.58
CA THR A 114 35.72 70.09 -23.56
C THR A 114 37.19 70.03 -23.96
N LYS A 115 38.06 69.86 -22.97
CA LYS A 115 39.49 69.62 -23.15
C LYS A 115 40.08 68.80 -22.02
N LEU A 116 41.24 68.22 -22.29
CA LEU A 116 42.02 67.46 -21.32
C LEU A 116 42.99 68.37 -20.54
N ASN A 117 43.31 67.99 -19.31
CA ASN A 117 44.24 68.70 -18.43
C ASN A 117 45.09 67.69 -17.61
N ALA A 118 46.28 68.13 -17.18
CA ALA A 118 47.26 67.40 -16.38
C ALA A 118 47.53 65.98 -16.89
N ASN A 119 48.20 65.87 -18.05
CA ASN A 119 48.52 64.61 -18.72
C ASN A 119 47.28 63.73 -18.94
N ASN A 120 46.16 64.35 -19.35
CA ASN A 120 44.88 63.71 -19.64
C ASN A 120 44.18 63.05 -18.43
N LYS A 121 44.64 63.31 -17.20
CA LYS A 121 43.99 62.84 -15.96
C LYS A 121 42.60 63.45 -15.75
N TYR A 122 42.40 64.67 -16.22
CA TYR A 122 41.14 65.39 -16.08
C TYR A 122 40.56 65.76 -17.43
N ILE A 123 39.24 65.76 -17.53
CA ILE A 123 38.48 66.42 -18.58
C ILE A 123 37.70 67.59 -17.97
N GLN A 124 37.69 68.72 -18.67
CA GLN A 124 37.10 69.96 -18.20
C GLN A 124 36.55 70.80 -19.35
N HIS A 125 35.81 71.85 -19.01
CA HIS A 125 35.29 72.80 -19.99
C HIS A 125 36.40 73.64 -20.67
N THR A 126 36.13 74.09 -21.90
CA THR A 126 36.84 75.19 -22.57
C THR A 126 36.10 76.52 -22.36
N SER A 127 36.67 77.64 -22.85
CA SER A 127 35.98 78.93 -22.83
C SER A 127 34.65 78.90 -23.58
N THR A 128 34.61 78.26 -24.76
CA THR A 128 33.38 78.00 -25.51
C THR A 128 32.42 77.13 -24.70
N GLY A 129 32.95 76.07 -24.09
CA GLY A 129 32.19 75.19 -23.21
C GLY A 129 31.67 75.83 -21.93
N THR A 130 32.03 77.09 -21.60
CA THR A 130 31.35 77.79 -20.50
C THR A 130 29.92 78.19 -20.83
N ALA A 131 29.55 78.14 -22.12
CA ALA A 131 28.23 78.44 -22.64
C ALA A 131 27.65 79.74 -22.05
N GLN A 132 28.49 80.79 -21.99
CA GLN A 132 28.14 82.07 -21.41
C GLN A 132 26.85 82.63 -22.02
N GLY A 133 25.95 83.12 -21.17
CA GLY A 133 24.63 83.61 -21.56
C GLY A 133 23.54 82.54 -21.55
N THR A 134 23.89 81.25 -21.56
CA THR A 134 22.93 80.14 -21.52
C THR A 134 22.27 80.08 -20.14
N PRO A 135 20.95 80.29 -20.02
CA PRO A 135 20.30 80.36 -18.74
C PRO A 135 20.06 78.96 -18.13
N ASN A 136 20.14 78.90 -16.79
CA ASN A 136 19.64 77.83 -15.93
C ASN A 136 20.29 76.44 -16.00
N MET A 137 20.83 76.00 -17.14
CA MET A 137 21.58 74.74 -17.22
C MET A 137 22.54 74.66 -18.42
N HIS A 138 23.51 73.75 -18.34
CA HIS A 138 24.32 73.32 -19.48
C HIS A 138 24.78 71.87 -19.32
N SER A 139 25.13 71.22 -20.44
CA SER A 139 25.61 69.84 -20.47
C SER A 139 26.86 69.73 -21.35
N TRP A 140 27.81 68.93 -20.91
CA TRP A 140 28.96 68.51 -21.70
C TRP A 140 28.87 67.02 -21.97
N MET A 141 29.19 66.63 -23.19
CA MET A 141 29.33 65.24 -23.57
C MET A 141 30.77 65.01 -24.05
N PHE A 142 31.32 63.85 -23.72
CA PHE A 142 32.67 63.42 -24.11
C PHE A 142 32.75 61.91 -24.02
N LYS A 143 33.86 61.32 -24.48
CA LYS A 143 34.08 59.88 -24.45
C LYS A 143 35.01 59.50 -23.31
N TRP A 144 34.79 58.32 -22.73
CA TRP A 144 35.69 57.66 -21.80
C TRP A 144 35.92 56.23 -22.27
N THR A 145 37.18 55.88 -22.51
CA THR A 145 37.61 54.52 -22.81
C THR A 145 38.02 53.83 -21.51
N ALA A 146 37.38 52.71 -21.19
CA ALA A 146 37.71 51.91 -20.02
C ALA A 146 39.15 51.34 -20.09
N PRO A 147 39.79 51.04 -18.94
CA PRO A 147 41.06 50.31 -18.92
C PRO A 147 41.00 49.03 -19.74
N THR A 148 42.10 48.63 -20.38
CA THR A 148 42.17 47.40 -21.19
C THR A 148 42.16 46.11 -20.37
N THR A 149 42.24 46.21 -19.05
CA THR A 149 42.15 45.10 -18.09
C THR A 149 41.14 45.44 -17.00
N ASP A 150 40.58 44.43 -16.35
CA ASP A 150 39.81 44.62 -15.12
C ASP A 150 40.70 45.25 -14.02
N VAL A 151 40.30 46.43 -13.54
CA VAL A 151 40.96 47.14 -12.43
C VAL A 151 40.02 47.34 -11.22
N GLY A 152 38.92 46.59 -11.19
CA GLY A 152 37.86 46.70 -10.20
C GLY A 152 36.94 47.91 -10.42
N PRO A 153 36.20 48.36 -9.39
CA PRO A 153 35.30 49.50 -9.47
C PRO A 153 36.02 50.79 -9.88
N ILE A 154 35.42 51.55 -10.79
CA ILE A 154 35.93 52.86 -11.23
C ILE A 154 34.95 53.95 -10.80
N THR A 155 35.42 54.89 -10.00
CA THR A 155 34.59 56.02 -9.54
C THR A 155 34.96 57.29 -10.30
N PHE A 156 33.96 57.86 -10.96
CA PHE A 156 34.01 59.18 -11.58
C PHE A 156 33.72 60.23 -10.52
N TYR A 157 34.59 61.22 -10.39
CA TYR A 157 34.41 62.37 -9.52
C TYR A 157 34.35 63.62 -10.38
N ALA A 158 33.34 64.46 -10.16
CA ALA A 158 33.19 65.70 -10.88
C ALA A 158 32.77 66.84 -9.96
N ALA A 159 33.31 68.02 -10.25
CA ALA A 159 32.83 69.28 -9.69
C ALA A 159 32.36 70.21 -10.80
N GLY A 160 31.24 70.89 -10.59
CA GLY A 160 30.64 71.86 -11.48
C GLY A 160 30.53 73.24 -10.83
N ASN A 161 30.81 74.30 -11.60
CA ASN A 161 30.57 75.68 -11.21
C ASN A 161 29.40 76.26 -12.02
N ALA A 162 28.32 76.64 -11.34
CA ALA A 162 27.22 77.40 -11.91
C ALA A 162 27.40 78.88 -11.53
N ALA A 163 27.89 79.67 -12.49
CA ALA A 163 28.35 81.02 -12.31
C ALA A 163 27.39 82.08 -12.84
N ASN A 164 27.38 83.24 -12.18
CA ASN A 164 26.43 84.33 -12.45
C ASN A 164 26.90 85.26 -13.59
N SER A 165 28.10 85.00 -14.11
CA SER A 165 28.79 85.81 -15.13
C SER A 165 29.14 87.24 -14.66
N ALA A 166 29.23 87.49 -13.36
CA ALA A 166 29.58 88.80 -12.78
C ALA A 166 31.10 89.02 -12.56
N GLU A 167 31.94 88.15 -13.14
CA GLU A 167 33.41 88.26 -13.14
C GLU A 167 34.07 88.33 -11.75
N GLY A 168 33.43 87.78 -10.72
CA GLY A 168 33.93 87.73 -9.35
C GLY A 168 33.65 86.41 -8.65
N ALA A 169 34.23 86.23 -7.46
CA ALA A 169 34.12 84.98 -6.69
C ALA A 169 32.75 84.74 -6.03
N ARG A 170 31.87 85.76 -5.99
CA ARG A 170 30.59 85.72 -5.27
C ARG A 170 29.42 85.49 -6.22
N GLY A 171 28.41 84.77 -5.74
CA GLY A 171 27.18 84.48 -6.50
C GLY A 171 27.28 83.25 -7.40
N ASP A 172 28.43 82.57 -7.38
CA ASP A 172 28.70 81.29 -8.02
C ASP A 172 28.38 80.12 -7.06
N TYR A 173 27.99 78.98 -7.63
CA TYR A 173 27.57 77.81 -6.89
C TYR A 173 28.34 76.57 -7.34
N ILE A 174 29.05 75.94 -6.39
CA ILE A 174 29.82 74.72 -6.65
C ILE A 174 29.01 73.49 -6.26
N TYR A 175 28.96 72.52 -7.16
CA TYR A 175 28.35 71.23 -6.96
C TYR A 175 29.38 70.13 -7.20
N THR A 176 29.32 69.05 -6.42
CA THR A 176 30.12 67.85 -6.61
C THR A 176 29.21 66.64 -6.74
N GLN A 177 29.62 65.68 -7.57
CA GLN A 177 28.94 64.40 -7.70
C GLN A 177 29.96 63.33 -8.02
N SER A 178 29.69 62.11 -7.57
CA SER A 178 30.40 60.92 -8.02
C SER A 178 29.43 59.86 -8.52
N ALA A 179 29.95 58.94 -9.35
CA ALA A 179 29.25 57.75 -9.82
C ALA A 179 30.27 56.64 -10.06
N THR A 180 29.89 55.40 -9.78
CA THR A 180 30.79 54.24 -9.90
C THR A 180 30.33 53.34 -11.03
N SER A 181 31.28 52.89 -11.85
CA SER A 181 31.11 51.83 -12.84
C SER A 181 31.81 50.57 -12.35
N GLU A 182 31.07 49.47 -12.29
CA GLU A 182 31.54 48.17 -11.81
C GLU A 182 31.98 47.26 -12.98
N VAL A 183 32.66 46.16 -12.68
CA VAL A 183 32.93 45.12 -13.69
C VAL A 183 31.71 44.20 -13.77
N PRO A 184 31.21 43.84 -14.97
CA PRO A 184 30.09 42.92 -15.09
C PRO A 184 30.47 41.56 -14.49
N PHE A 185 29.61 41.04 -13.62
CA PHE A 185 29.71 39.68 -13.13
C PHE A 185 28.34 39.02 -13.06
N HIS A 186 28.36 37.71 -13.23
CA HIS A 186 27.18 36.86 -13.16
C HIS A 186 27.10 36.17 -11.81
N GLY A 187 25.88 35.85 -11.40
CA GLY A 187 25.63 35.13 -10.17
C GLY A 187 24.20 34.64 -10.13
N VAL A 188 23.99 33.47 -9.53
CA VAL A 188 22.66 32.90 -9.34
C VAL A 188 22.56 32.28 -7.95
N SER A 189 21.41 32.43 -7.32
CA SER A 189 21.04 31.65 -6.15
C SER A 189 19.63 31.09 -6.28
N LEU A 190 19.39 29.99 -5.58
CA LEU A 190 18.09 29.35 -5.44
C LEU A 190 17.66 29.34 -3.98
N GLN A 191 16.37 29.55 -3.74
CA GLN A 191 15.75 29.43 -2.42
C GLN A 191 14.40 28.73 -2.53
N GLY A 192 14.04 27.90 -1.55
CA GLY A 192 12.70 27.33 -1.46
C GLY A 192 11.67 28.36 -1.03
N VAL A 193 10.52 28.39 -1.70
CA VAL A 193 9.35 29.14 -1.24
C VAL A 193 8.45 28.20 -0.46
N GLY A 194 8.44 28.35 0.87
CA GLY A 194 7.78 27.41 1.77
C GLY A 194 8.57 26.12 1.99
N ASN A 195 7.88 25.04 2.34
CA ASN A 195 8.52 23.75 2.60
C ASN A 195 8.87 23.04 1.29
N LEU A 196 10.13 22.65 1.16
CA LEU A 196 10.61 21.79 0.08
C LEU A 196 10.55 20.30 0.41
N THR A 197 9.91 19.97 1.52
CA THR A 197 9.64 18.59 1.92
C THR A 197 8.15 18.38 2.12
N ARG A 198 7.66 17.21 1.72
CA ARG A 198 6.27 16.81 1.93
C ARG A 198 6.17 15.33 2.26
N ARG A 199 5.37 14.99 3.27
CA ARG A 199 5.03 13.61 3.63
C ARG A 199 3.54 13.38 3.41
N THR A 200 3.17 12.30 2.71
CA THR A 200 1.76 11.97 2.43
C THR A 200 1.58 10.47 2.16
N THR A 201 0.39 9.94 2.37
CA THR A 201 0.00 8.58 1.92
C THR A 201 -0.60 8.57 0.51
N ASP A 202 -1.03 9.74 0.02
CA ASP A 202 -1.64 9.92 -1.30
C ASP A 202 -1.05 11.17 -1.99
N ALA A 203 -0.54 10.95 -3.19
CA ALA A 203 -0.02 11.97 -4.08
C ALA A 203 -0.57 11.80 -5.51
N SER A 204 -1.72 11.16 -5.66
CA SER A 204 -2.34 10.85 -6.96
C SER A 204 -2.58 12.08 -7.84
N SER A 205 -2.85 13.24 -7.24
CA SER A 205 -2.99 14.54 -7.92
C SER A 205 -1.66 15.21 -8.31
N GLY A 206 -0.53 14.63 -7.91
CA GLY A 206 0.80 15.22 -8.05
C GLY A 206 1.16 16.18 -6.92
N ILE A 207 2.44 16.56 -6.90
CA ILE A 207 3.02 17.46 -5.89
C ILE A 207 3.67 18.63 -6.61
N SER A 208 3.48 19.84 -6.07
CA SER A 208 4.15 21.04 -6.57
C SER A 208 4.93 21.72 -5.45
N TYR A 209 6.19 22.02 -5.75
CA TYR A 209 7.07 22.88 -4.96
C TYR A 209 7.26 24.20 -5.70
N THR A 210 7.73 25.23 -5.01
CA THR A 210 8.11 26.49 -5.65
C THR A 210 9.53 26.84 -5.26
N VAL A 211 10.36 27.10 -6.26
CA VAL A 211 11.74 27.55 -6.09
C VAL A 211 11.84 28.99 -6.56
N GLN A 212 12.36 29.87 -5.71
CA GLN A 212 12.71 31.23 -6.08
C GLN A 212 14.12 31.26 -6.67
N VAL A 213 14.24 31.86 -7.85
CA VAL A 213 15.49 32.09 -8.56
C VAL A 213 15.86 33.56 -8.39
N ARG A 214 17.10 33.86 -8.03
CA ARG A 214 17.63 35.22 -7.93
C ARG A 214 18.85 35.38 -8.82
N ASN A 215 18.86 36.45 -9.62
CA ASN A 215 20.10 36.92 -10.24
C ASN A 215 20.90 37.69 -9.18
N THR A 216 22.05 37.16 -8.78
CA THR A 216 22.96 37.80 -7.81
C THR A 216 24.10 38.57 -8.49
N GLY A 217 24.14 38.56 -9.83
CA GLY A 217 25.01 39.40 -10.64
C GLY A 217 24.58 40.87 -10.66
N ASN A 218 25.46 41.73 -11.18
CA ASN A 218 25.22 43.17 -11.33
C ASN A 218 24.72 43.58 -12.73
N ILE A 219 24.55 42.62 -13.63
CA ILE A 219 23.96 42.81 -14.97
C ILE A 219 22.78 41.89 -15.18
N SER A 220 21.94 42.21 -16.17
CA SER A 220 20.85 41.32 -16.59
C SER A 220 21.39 39.99 -17.09
N ASP A 221 20.71 38.90 -16.75
CA ASP A 221 21.15 37.55 -17.07
C ASP A 221 19.95 36.67 -17.43
N THR A 222 20.21 35.68 -18.28
CA THR A 222 19.26 34.59 -18.55
C THR A 222 19.74 33.34 -17.82
N ILE A 223 18.95 32.87 -16.87
CA ILE A 223 19.26 31.71 -16.04
C ILE A 223 18.52 30.51 -16.61
N ARG A 224 19.26 29.45 -16.96
CA ARG A 224 18.71 28.15 -17.35
C ARG A 224 18.46 27.28 -16.12
N LEU A 225 17.32 26.60 -16.09
CA LEU A 225 16.90 25.69 -15.04
C LEU A 225 16.77 24.27 -15.58
N THR A 226 17.26 23.30 -14.83
CA THR A 226 17.14 21.87 -15.16
C THR A 226 16.78 21.08 -13.91
N THR A 227 16.02 19.99 -14.07
CA THR A 227 15.69 19.06 -13.00
C THR A 227 16.39 17.72 -13.18
N SER A 228 16.81 17.09 -12.08
CA SER A 228 17.29 15.71 -12.04
C SER A 228 16.89 15.06 -10.70
N GLY A 229 16.93 13.73 -10.59
CA GLY A 229 16.55 13.04 -9.36
C GLY A 229 15.90 11.68 -9.62
N ASP A 230 15.20 11.16 -8.61
CA ASP A 230 14.59 9.82 -8.63
C ASP A 230 13.37 9.75 -9.56
N VAL A 231 12.70 10.88 -9.74
CA VAL A 231 11.52 11.02 -10.59
C VAL A 231 11.66 12.24 -11.50
N SER A 232 11.05 12.16 -12.68
CA SER A 232 10.96 13.32 -13.56
C SER A 232 10.06 14.39 -12.95
N ALA A 233 10.54 15.63 -12.99
CA ALA A 233 9.78 16.81 -12.62
C ALA A 233 9.66 17.76 -13.81
N THR A 234 8.63 18.59 -13.80
CA THR A 234 8.40 19.63 -14.82
C THR A 234 8.51 20.99 -14.16
N LEU A 235 9.32 21.86 -14.75
CA LEU A 235 9.39 23.27 -14.35
C LEU A 235 8.32 24.04 -15.13
N SER A 236 7.72 25.06 -14.51
CA SER A 236 6.84 25.98 -15.24
C SER A 236 7.57 26.76 -16.34
N GLN A 237 8.89 26.92 -16.19
CA GLN A 237 9.79 27.57 -17.14
C GLN A 237 11.22 27.05 -16.97
N ASN A 238 11.89 26.74 -18.09
CA ASN A 238 13.25 26.20 -18.09
C ASN A 238 14.33 27.29 -18.26
N THR A 239 13.91 28.53 -18.54
CA THR A 239 14.77 29.70 -18.62
C THR A 239 14.05 30.91 -18.05
N VAL A 240 14.78 31.79 -17.37
CA VAL A 240 14.26 33.06 -16.83
C VAL A 240 15.24 34.19 -17.10
N SER A 241 14.78 35.31 -17.65
CA SER A 241 15.61 36.50 -17.84
C SER A 241 15.32 37.50 -16.71
N LEU A 242 16.35 37.85 -15.94
CA LEU A 242 16.23 38.67 -14.73
C LEU A 242 17.23 39.82 -14.79
N ALA A 243 16.74 41.03 -14.47
CA ALA A 243 17.62 42.16 -14.19
C ALA A 243 18.50 41.88 -12.95
N ALA A 244 19.57 42.66 -12.79
CA ALA A 244 20.45 42.58 -11.64
C ALA A 244 19.65 42.64 -10.33
N GLY A 245 19.90 41.69 -9.42
CA GLY A 245 19.22 41.61 -8.13
C GLY A 245 17.76 41.11 -8.15
N ALA A 246 17.13 40.97 -9.32
CA ALA A 246 15.73 40.56 -9.43
C ALA A 246 15.52 39.07 -9.09
N THR A 247 14.28 38.74 -8.74
CA THR A 247 13.86 37.37 -8.40
C THR A 247 12.60 36.95 -9.16
N THR A 248 12.43 35.64 -9.36
CA THR A 248 11.17 35.05 -9.83
C THR A 248 10.92 33.70 -9.19
N ASN A 249 9.66 33.35 -8.98
CA ASN A 249 9.26 32.03 -8.50
C ASN A 249 9.04 31.09 -9.68
N VAL A 250 9.53 29.86 -9.57
CA VAL A 250 9.39 28.79 -10.56
C VAL A 250 8.79 27.56 -9.87
N PRO A 251 7.51 27.27 -10.14
CA PRO A 251 6.92 26.00 -9.75
C PRO A 251 7.63 24.79 -10.36
N VAL A 252 7.82 23.77 -9.53
CA VAL A 252 8.36 22.45 -9.87
C VAL A 252 7.25 21.45 -9.59
N ALA A 253 6.74 20.77 -10.62
CA ALA A 253 5.65 19.80 -10.51
C ALA A 253 6.17 18.38 -10.70
N ILE A 254 5.75 17.46 -9.83
CA ILE A 254 6.00 16.03 -9.90
C ILE A 254 4.66 15.35 -10.14
N SER A 255 4.56 14.55 -11.21
CA SER A 255 3.32 13.83 -11.54
C SER A 255 2.99 12.80 -10.46
N GLY A 256 1.71 12.69 -10.09
CA GLY A 256 1.25 11.68 -9.14
C GLY A 256 1.47 10.24 -9.62
N SER A 257 1.54 10.03 -10.95
CA SER A 257 1.87 8.72 -11.51
C SER A 257 3.30 8.25 -11.20
N ALA A 258 4.22 9.18 -10.92
CA ALA A 258 5.60 8.88 -10.51
C ALA A 258 5.71 8.56 -9.02
N LEU A 259 4.74 8.98 -8.20
CA LEU A 259 4.74 8.92 -6.74
C LEU A 259 3.84 7.78 -6.20
N ARG A 260 3.87 6.62 -6.87
CA ARG A 260 2.96 5.49 -6.54
C ARG A 260 3.51 4.52 -5.51
N ALA A 261 4.82 4.52 -5.25
CA ALA A 261 5.43 3.60 -4.29
C ALA A 261 5.70 4.34 -2.99
N ALA A 262 5.64 3.63 -1.88
CA ALA A 262 6.17 4.16 -0.63
C ALA A 262 7.69 4.28 -0.76
N ASP A 263 8.19 5.51 -0.77
CA ASP A 263 9.61 5.84 -0.86
C ASP A 263 9.83 7.33 -0.56
N ASP A 264 11.10 7.73 -0.44
CA ASP A 264 11.53 9.11 -0.47
C ASP A 264 12.00 9.46 -1.90
N TYR A 265 11.34 10.45 -2.51
CA TYR A 265 11.66 10.90 -3.87
C TYR A 265 12.33 12.27 -3.83
N GLU A 266 13.59 12.34 -4.25
CA GLU A 266 14.33 13.58 -4.38
C GLU A 266 14.33 14.12 -5.81
N VAL A 267 14.14 15.43 -5.93
CA VAL A 267 14.31 16.19 -7.18
C VAL A 267 15.23 17.37 -6.91
N LYS A 268 16.37 17.40 -7.59
CA LYS A 268 17.26 18.57 -7.64
C LYS A 268 16.85 19.50 -8.76
N VAL A 269 16.77 20.79 -8.43
CA VAL A 269 16.70 21.88 -9.39
C VAL A 269 18.05 22.55 -9.44
N LYS A 270 18.64 22.62 -10.64
CA LYS A 270 19.88 23.34 -10.92
C LYS A 270 19.59 24.58 -11.72
N ALA A 271 20.11 25.71 -11.27
CA ALA A 271 20.16 26.96 -12.01
C ALA A 271 21.57 27.20 -12.54
N THR A 272 21.69 27.71 -13.77
CA THR A 272 22.96 28.03 -14.41
C THR A 272 22.81 29.35 -15.14
N SER A 273 23.67 30.33 -14.82
CA SER A 273 23.77 31.56 -15.59
C SER A 273 24.20 31.24 -17.03
N GLN A 274 23.56 31.86 -18.02
CA GLN A 274 23.99 31.71 -19.42
C GLN A 274 25.12 32.68 -19.77
N GLY A 275 25.24 33.81 -19.07
CA GLY A 275 26.36 34.74 -19.25
C GLY A 275 27.68 34.20 -18.68
N ASP A 276 27.63 33.38 -17.62
CA ASP A 276 28.78 32.63 -17.09
C ASP A 276 28.33 31.26 -16.59
N ASN A 277 28.54 30.24 -17.41
CA ASN A 277 28.14 28.86 -17.10
C ASN A 277 28.84 28.26 -15.87
N THR A 278 29.87 28.91 -15.32
CA THR A 278 30.50 28.48 -14.05
C THR A 278 29.64 28.86 -12.83
N LYS A 279 28.74 29.84 -12.97
CA LYS A 279 27.84 30.28 -11.91
C LYS A 279 26.60 29.41 -11.89
N THR A 280 26.53 28.55 -10.88
CA THR A 280 25.41 27.63 -10.69
C THR A 280 24.94 27.63 -9.25
N ALA A 281 23.67 27.26 -9.05
CA ALA A 281 23.11 26.98 -7.74
C ALA A 281 22.20 25.76 -7.84
N GLU A 282 22.12 24.96 -6.78
CA GLU A 282 21.31 23.75 -6.72
C GLU A 282 20.47 23.75 -5.45
N ILE A 283 19.26 23.20 -5.54
CA ILE A 283 18.36 22.99 -4.40
C ILE A 283 17.59 21.69 -4.59
N THR A 284 17.34 20.96 -3.50
CA THR A 284 16.62 19.67 -3.54
C THR A 284 15.24 19.82 -2.92
N THR A 285 14.26 19.15 -3.51
CA THR A 285 12.93 18.92 -2.93
C THR A 285 12.75 17.43 -2.63
N THR A 286 12.13 17.08 -1.52
CA THR A 286 11.95 15.69 -1.08
C THR A 286 10.48 15.37 -0.83
N THR A 287 9.93 14.38 -1.52
CA THR A 287 8.57 13.87 -1.31
C THR A 287 8.61 12.48 -0.71
N THR A 288 8.17 12.33 0.54
CA THR A 288 8.00 11.03 1.20
C THR A 288 6.58 10.51 0.97
N ILE A 289 6.45 9.37 0.29
CA ILE A 289 5.21 8.61 0.21
C ILE A 289 5.23 7.54 1.31
N LEU A 290 4.30 7.64 2.25
CA LEU A 290 4.22 6.70 3.37
C LEU A 290 3.62 5.35 2.91
N PRO A 291 4.05 4.23 3.54
CA PRO A 291 3.45 2.92 3.31
C PRO A 291 1.94 2.92 3.58
N VAL A 292 1.18 2.39 2.63
CA VAL A 292 -0.25 2.09 2.73
C VAL A 292 -0.43 0.61 2.41
N TYR A 293 -1.00 -0.13 3.35
CA TYR A 293 -1.27 -1.56 3.21
C TYR A 293 -2.74 -1.79 2.88
N SER A 294 -3.01 -2.74 2.00
CA SER A 294 -4.35 -3.19 1.64
C SER A 294 -4.27 -4.55 0.97
N VAL A 295 -5.15 -5.46 1.35
CA VAL A 295 -5.23 -6.81 0.80
C VAL A 295 -6.66 -7.08 0.34
N SER A 296 -6.81 -7.82 -0.76
CA SER A 296 -8.10 -8.37 -1.17
C SER A 296 -7.99 -9.84 -1.55
N LEU A 297 -9.12 -10.52 -1.46
CA LEU A 297 -9.30 -11.92 -1.81
C LEU A 297 -10.35 -12.04 -2.92
N ALA A 298 -10.14 -12.99 -3.82
CA ALA A 298 -11.13 -13.38 -4.83
C ALA A 298 -11.06 -14.89 -5.07
N GLY A 299 -12.20 -15.56 -5.14
CA GLY A 299 -12.27 -16.97 -5.54
C GLY A 299 -11.76 -17.17 -6.97
N VAL A 300 -11.09 -18.31 -7.20
CA VAL A 300 -10.71 -18.76 -8.54
C VAL A 300 -11.57 -19.97 -8.88
N GLY A 301 -12.59 -19.76 -9.68
CA GLY A 301 -13.66 -20.73 -9.90
C GLY A 301 -14.67 -20.72 -8.75
N ASP A 302 -15.43 -21.81 -8.63
CA ASP A 302 -16.46 -21.95 -7.61
C ASP A 302 -15.82 -22.21 -6.25
N LEU A 303 -16.34 -21.51 -5.23
CA LEU A 303 -15.97 -21.72 -3.83
C LEU A 303 -16.97 -22.63 -3.11
N THR A 304 -17.74 -23.38 -3.89
CA THR A 304 -18.72 -24.35 -3.41
C THR A 304 -18.47 -25.69 -4.07
N THR A 305 -18.64 -26.79 -3.34
CA THR A 305 -18.54 -28.14 -3.89
C THR A 305 -19.57 -29.04 -3.22
N GLU A 306 -20.28 -29.84 -4.00
CA GLU A 306 -21.26 -30.82 -3.53
C GLU A 306 -20.82 -32.22 -3.97
N THR A 307 -20.78 -33.19 -3.05
CA THR A 307 -20.38 -34.58 -3.34
C THR A 307 -20.94 -35.56 -2.32
N SER A 308 -21.17 -36.81 -2.71
CA SER A 308 -21.46 -37.92 -1.78
C SER A 308 -20.20 -38.65 -1.31
N ASP A 309 -19.07 -38.44 -1.98
CA ASP A 309 -17.76 -39.01 -1.62
C ASP A 309 -16.70 -37.91 -1.61
N ALA A 310 -16.18 -37.62 -0.42
CA ALA A 310 -15.10 -36.66 -0.21
C ALA A 310 -13.81 -37.32 0.30
N SER A 311 -13.65 -38.63 0.13
CA SER A 311 -12.49 -39.40 0.64
C SER A 311 -11.14 -38.83 0.18
N ALA A 312 -11.05 -38.30 -1.04
CA ALA A 312 -9.85 -37.64 -1.58
C ALA A 312 -9.55 -36.24 -0.95
N GLY A 313 -10.53 -35.67 -0.26
CA GLY A 313 -10.55 -34.28 0.20
C GLY A 313 -10.98 -33.30 -0.89
N VAL A 314 -11.25 -32.06 -0.49
CA VAL A 314 -11.72 -30.97 -1.36
C VAL A 314 -10.69 -29.84 -1.34
N SER A 315 -10.50 -29.17 -2.48
CA SER A 315 -9.55 -28.06 -2.60
C SER A 315 -10.17 -26.87 -3.33
N TYR A 316 -9.90 -25.67 -2.79
CA TYR A 316 -10.35 -24.40 -3.35
C TYR A 316 -9.13 -23.54 -3.71
N GLN A 317 -9.27 -22.74 -4.76
CA GLN A 317 -8.25 -21.78 -5.16
C GLN A 317 -8.71 -20.36 -4.85
N VAL A 318 -7.85 -19.59 -4.17
CA VAL A 318 -8.12 -18.19 -3.82
C VAL A 318 -6.99 -17.32 -4.33
N ARG A 319 -7.33 -16.27 -5.07
CA ARG A 319 -6.40 -15.22 -5.50
C ARG A 319 -6.29 -14.17 -4.41
N VAL A 320 -5.06 -13.96 -3.93
CA VAL A 320 -4.70 -12.92 -2.97
C VAL A 320 -4.03 -11.78 -3.72
N THR A 321 -4.44 -10.53 -3.48
CA THR A 321 -3.89 -9.33 -4.13
C THR A 321 -3.39 -8.33 -3.09
N ASN A 322 -2.18 -7.80 -3.29
CA ASN A 322 -1.68 -6.65 -2.53
C ASN A 322 -2.12 -5.35 -3.24
N ASN A 323 -3.13 -4.68 -2.70
CA ASN A 323 -3.62 -3.39 -3.20
C ASN A 323 -2.92 -2.19 -2.54
N GLY A 324 -1.99 -2.44 -1.62
CA GLY A 324 -1.16 -1.42 -0.99
C GLY A 324 -0.18 -0.77 -1.97
N ASN A 325 0.48 0.30 -1.52
CA ASN A 325 1.47 1.03 -2.33
C ASN A 325 2.91 0.53 -2.11
N THR A 326 3.11 -0.43 -1.21
CA THR A 326 4.41 -0.99 -0.84
C THR A 326 4.44 -2.51 -0.97
N ARG A 327 5.63 -3.11 -0.97
CA ARG A 327 5.79 -4.55 -0.85
C ARG A 327 5.29 -4.98 0.52
N ASP A 328 4.48 -6.04 0.56
CA ASP A 328 3.89 -6.54 1.79
C ASP A 328 3.97 -8.07 1.84
N THR A 329 4.09 -8.59 3.06
CA THR A 329 3.97 -10.02 3.36
C THR A 329 2.59 -10.24 3.97
N ILE A 330 1.80 -11.11 3.36
CA ILE A 330 0.42 -11.39 3.73
C ILE A 330 0.38 -12.77 4.37
N SER A 331 -0.05 -12.84 5.63
CA SER A 331 -0.31 -14.08 6.36
C SER A 331 -1.69 -14.62 5.99
N LEU A 332 -1.79 -15.93 5.79
CA LEU A 332 -2.99 -16.62 5.36
C LEU A 332 -3.40 -17.64 6.43
N THR A 333 -4.65 -17.58 6.85
CA THR A 333 -5.20 -18.41 7.92
C THR A 333 -6.57 -18.93 7.54
N THR A 334 -6.94 -20.07 8.13
CA THR A 334 -8.21 -20.74 7.94
C THR A 334 -8.93 -20.89 9.27
N SER A 335 -10.25 -20.86 9.24
CA SER A 335 -11.13 -21.10 10.40
C SER A 335 -12.51 -21.52 9.90
N GLY A 336 -13.29 -22.27 10.67
CA GLY A 336 -14.64 -22.70 10.25
C GLY A 336 -15.05 -23.98 10.95
N ASP A 337 -15.98 -24.70 10.33
CA ASP A 337 -16.57 -25.93 10.88
C ASP A 337 -15.56 -27.09 10.95
N VAL A 338 -14.62 -27.11 10.02
CA VAL A 338 -13.57 -28.12 9.91
C VAL A 338 -12.20 -27.50 9.70
N ASN A 339 -11.17 -28.24 10.13
CA ASN A 339 -9.78 -27.82 9.92
C ASN A 339 -9.42 -27.91 8.43
N ALA A 340 -8.95 -26.78 7.89
CA ALA A 340 -8.40 -26.69 6.54
C ALA A 340 -6.96 -26.22 6.57
N THR A 341 -6.18 -26.61 5.58
CA THR A 341 -4.80 -26.16 5.38
C THR A 341 -4.73 -25.20 4.21
N VAL A 342 -3.88 -24.18 4.30
CA VAL A 342 -3.54 -23.32 3.16
C VAL A 342 -2.07 -23.51 2.81
N SER A 343 -1.78 -23.69 1.53
CA SER A 343 -0.42 -23.73 1.01
C SER A 343 -0.23 -22.74 -0.14
N PRO A 344 0.74 -21.83 -0.04
CA PRO A 344 1.55 -21.49 1.14
C PRO A 344 0.76 -20.69 2.20
N SER A 345 1.18 -20.72 3.47
CA SER A 345 0.53 -19.97 4.59
C SER A 345 0.93 -18.50 4.70
N SER A 346 1.92 -18.06 3.93
CA SER A 346 2.24 -16.64 3.78
C SER A 346 2.82 -16.37 2.39
N ILE A 347 2.58 -15.15 1.89
CA ILE A 347 3.02 -14.73 0.55
C ILE A 347 3.58 -13.31 0.62
N THR A 348 4.72 -13.04 -0.01
CA THR A 348 5.22 -11.67 -0.17
C THR A 348 4.94 -11.19 -1.58
N LEU A 349 4.23 -10.07 -1.72
CA LEU A 349 3.81 -9.51 -3.00
C LEU A 349 4.27 -8.05 -3.12
N ASN A 350 4.85 -7.71 -4.27
CA ASN A 350 4.99 -6.30 -4.66
C ASN A 350 3.60 -5.68 -4.87
N ARG A 351 3.51 -4.35 -4.78
CA ARG A 351 2.26 -3.61 -5.01
C ARG A 351 1.55 -4.04 -6.30
N GLY A 352 0.23 -4.15 -6.25
CA GLY A 352 -0.63 -4.47 -7.40
C GLY A 352 -0.48 -5.89 -7.95
N LEU A 353 0.41 -6.72 -7.41
CA LEU A 353 0.54 -8.12 -7.81
C LEU A 353 -0.42 -9.01 -7.04
N SER A 354 -0.78 -10.12 -7.67
CA SER A 354 -1.62 -11.16 -7.09
C SER A 354 -0.94 -12.53 -7.16
N ARG A 355 -1.32 -13.44 -6.26
CA ARG A 355 -0.96 -14.87 -6.33
C ARG A 355 -2.14 -15.74 -5.93
N THR A 356 -2.36 -16.82 -6.67
CA THR A 356 -3.31 -17.86 -6.31
C THR A 356 -2.67 -18.80 -5.28
N VAL A 357 -3.42 -19.14 -4.24
CA VAL A 357 -3.08 -20.13 -3.22
C VAL A 357 -4.16 -21.19 -3.15
N THR A 358 -3.80 -22.37 -2.62
CA THR A 358 -4.73 -23.50 -2.49
C THR A 358 -5.09 -23.70 -1.03
N LEU A 359 -6.39 -23.74 -0.76
CA LEU A 359 -6.98 -24.21 0.48
C LEU A 359 -7.38 -25.67 0.30
N ARG A 360 -6.99 -26.55 1.23
CA ARG A 360 -7.28 -27.99 1.19
C ARG A 360 -7.96 -28.44 2.48
N ILE A 361 -9.09 -29.11 2.33
CA ILE A 361 -9.83 -29.80 3.38
C ILE A 361 -9.61 -31.30 3.18
N LEU A 362 -9.18 -32.02 4.21
CA LEU A 362 -8.93 -33.46 4.13
C LEU A 362 -10.25 -34.23 4.15
N GLY A 363 -10.34 -35.35 3.43
CA GLY A 363 -11.56 -36.18 3.42
C GLY A 363 -11.92 -36.75 4.79
N THR A 364 -10.92 -36.97 5.66
CA THR A 364 -11.10 -37.51 7.01
C THR A 364 -11.90 -36.60 7.96
N VAL A 365 -12.12 -35.33 7.59
CA VAL A 365 -12.97 -34.40 8.37
C VAL A 365 -14.32 -34.14 7.70
N LEU A 366 -14.60 -34.80 6.57
CA LEU A 366 -15.82 -34.66 5.76
C LEU A 366 -16.60 -35.98 5.72
N THR A 367 -16.74 -36.62 6.88
CA THR A 367 -17.29 -37.98 6.99
C THR A 367 -18.80 -38.02 7.22
N ALA A 368 -19.41 -36.94 7.68
CA ALA A 368 -20.85 -36.87 7.91
C ALA A 368 -21.53 -36.03 6.82
N ALA A 369 -22.79 -36.36 6.50
CA ALA A 369 -23.60 -35.53 5.63
C ALA A 369 -23.84 -34.15 6.26
N GLY A 370 -23.83 -33.10 5.43
CA GLY A 370 -24.04 -31.72 5.88
C GLY A 370 -23.23 -30.69 5.10
N GLU A 371 -23.42 -29.43 5.45
CA GLU A 371 -22.66 -28.31 4.91
C GLU A 371 -21.51 -27.94 5.85
N TYR A 372 -20.33 -27.71 5.26
CA TYR A 372 -19.11 -27.33 5.96
C TYR A 372 -18.58 -26.01 5.41
N GLU A 373 -18.63 -24.95 6.21
CA GLU A 373 -18.05 -23.65 5.88
C GLU A 373 -16.60 -23.55 6.39
N VAL A 374 -15.71 -23.09 5.52
CA VAL A 374 -14.35 -22.70 5.90
C VAL A 374 -14.09 -21.27 5.42
N LYS A 375 -13.77 -20.39 6.36
CA LYS A 375 -13.32 -19.03 6.14
C LYS A 375 -11.82 -18.99 5.89
N PHE A 376 -11.44 -18.28 4.85
CA PHE A 376 -10.08 -17.98 4.45
C PHE A 376 -9.79 -16.50 4.67
N LYS A 377 -8.85 -16.21 5.57
CA LYS A 377 -8.50 -14.85 5.96
C LYS A 377 -7.06 -14.52 5.57
N ALA A 378 -6.90 -13.38 4.91
CA ALA A 378 -5.63 -12.77 4.60
C ALA A 378 -5.39 -11.54 5.49
N THR A 379 -4.19 -11.44 6.06
CA THR A 379 -3.79 -10.34 6.96
C THR A 379 -2.45 -9.78 6.53
N SER A 380 -2.38 -8.46 6.29
CA SER A 380 -1.10 -7.78 6.06
C SER A 380 -0.21 -7.89 7.31
N GLN A 381 1.08 -8.18 7.14
CA GLN A 381 2.05 -8.12 8.24
C GLN A 381 2.57 -6.70 8.46
N GLY A 382 2.56 -5.85 7.43
CA GLY A 382 2.94 -4.44 7.57
C GLY A 382 1.92 -3.59 8.33
N ASP A 383 0.63 -3.96 8.28
CA ASP A 383 -0.44 -3.41 9.11
C ASP A 383 -1.51 -4.47 9.38
N THR A 384 -1.48 -5.06 10.58
CA THR A 384 -2.37 -6.18 10.95
C THR A 384 -3.85 -5.80 11.03
N THR A 385 -4.19 -4.51 10.96
CA THR A 385 -5.59 -4.06 10.85
C THR A 385 -6.15 -4.24 9.44
N LYS A 386 -5.29 -4.43 8.43
CA LYS A 386 -5.68 -4.63 7.04
C LYS A 386 -5.85 -6.12 6.77
N THR A 387 -7.11 -6.51 6.67
CA THR A 387 -7.51 -7.90 6.46
C THR A 387 -8.57 -8.02 5.38
N ALA A 388 -8.65 -9.19 4.76
CA ALA A 388 -9.72 -9.59 3.86
C ALA A 388 -10.12 -11.02 4.18
N GLU A 389 -11.39 -11.36 4.02
CA GLU A 389 -11.94 -12.67 4.32
C GLU A 389 -12.89 -13.12 3.21
N ILE A 390 -12.88 -14.41 2.91
CA ILE A 390 -13.82 -15.07 1.99
C ILE A 390 -14.14 -16.46 2.54
N ALA A 391 -15.31 -17.02 2.25
CA ALA A 391 -15.71 -18.35 2.71
C ALA A 391 -15.80 -19.34 1.55
N THR A 392 -15.63 -20.62 1.86
CA THR A 392 -15.88 -21.76 0.97
C THR A 392 -16.88 -22.70 1.63
N THR A 393 -17.77 -23.32 0.86
CA THR A 393 -18.81 -24.23 1.37
C THR A 393 -18.69 -25.60 0.71
N THR A 394 -18.54 -26.65 1.52
CA THR A 394 -18.52 -28.04 1.03
C THR A 394 -19.76 -28.75 1.53
N THR A 395 -20.60 -29.27 0.62
CA THR A 395 -21.82 -30.00 0.95
C THR A 395 -21.59 -31.50 0.73
N ILE A 396 -21.64 -32.28 1.81
CA ILE A 396 -21.59 -33.74 1.77
C ILE A 396 -23.02 -34.26 1.74
N LEU A 397 -23.37 -34.92 0.63
CA LEU A 397 -24.70 -35.49 0.43
C LEU A 397 -24.89 -36.75 1.31
N PRO A 398 -26.13 -36.99 1.78
CA PRO A 398 -26.44 -38.20 2.54
C PRO A 398 -26.24 -39.46 1.69
N VAL A 399 -25.56 -40.44 2.27
CA VAL A 399 -25.37 -41.80 1.75
C VAL A 399 -25.93 -42.76 2.79
N TYR A 400 -26.83 -43.62 2.36
CA TYR A 400 -27.47 -44.63 3.19
C TYR A 400 -26.89 -46.00 2.83
N ASP A 401 -26.58 -46.78 3.85
CA ASP A 401 -26.16 -48.17 3.69
C ASP A 401 -26.31 -48.91 5.03
N VAL A 402 -26.49 -50.23 4.97
CA VAL A 402 -26.76 -51.07 6.15
C VAL A 402 -26.02 -52.39 6.02
N SER A 403 -25.50 -52.89 7.15
CA SER A 403 -24.96 -54.24 7.25
C SER A 403 -25.58 -54.98 8.43
N ILE A 404 -25.68 -56.30 8.31
CA ILE A 404 -26.09 -57.20 9.41
C ILE A 404 -24.99 -58.22 9.64
N SER A 405 -24.63 -58.45 10.90
CA SER A 405 -23.68 -59.48 11.31
C SER A 405 -24.25 -60.36 12.42
N GLY A 406 -23.78 -61.60 12.53
CA GLY A 406 -24.17 -62.49 13.63
C GLY A 406 -23.43 -62.18 14.92
N VAL A 407 -24.12 -62.23 16.04
CA VAL A 407 -23.52 -62.15 17.38
C VAL A 407 -23.49 -63.55 17.98
N GLY A 408 -22.34 -64.20 17.86
CA GLY A 408 -22.16 -65.60 18.23
C GLY A 408 -22.60 -66.57 17.13
N ASP A 409 -22.95 -67.79 17.52
CA ASP A 409 -23.35 -68.83 16.57
C ASP A 409 -24.76 -68.55 16.04
N LEU A 410 -24.89 -68.52 14.71
CA LEU A 410 -26.19 -68.43 14.02
C LEU A 410 -26.71 -69.81 13.60
N GLU A 411 -26.09 -70.86 14.11
CA GLU A 411 -26.48 -72.23 13.88
C GLU A 411 -26.68 -72.94 15.23
N THR A 412 -27.71 -73.75 15.33
CA THR A 412 -27.95 -74.55 16.54
C THR A 412 -28.45 -75.93 16.15
N VAL A 413 -27.86 -76.97 16.74
CA VAL A 413 -28.27 -78.37 16.54
C VAL A 413 -28.73 -78.92 17.88
N THR A 414 -29.99 -79.35 17.99
CA THR A 414 -30.56 -79.85 19.25
C THR A 414 -31.64 -80.91 19.01
N ALA A 415 -31.83 -81.81 19.97
CA ALA A 415 -32.95 -82.76 20.00
C ALA A 415 -34.20 -82.17 20.70
N ASP A 416 -34.01 -81.11 21.48
CA ASP A 416 -35.03 -80.46 22.30
C ASP A 416 -34.95 -78.94 22.10
N ALA A 417 -36.05 -78.36 21.64
CA ALA A 417 -36.24 -76.92 21.44
C ALA A 417 -37.52 -76.44 22.13
N SER A 418 -37.94 -77.10 23.21
CA SER A 418 -39.17 -76.79 23.95
C SER A 418 -39.23 -75.36 24.50
N ASP A 419 -38.08 -74.76 24.80
CA ASP A 419 -37.96 -73.35 25.24
C ASP A 419 -37.83 -72.36 24.06
N GLY A 420 -37.84 -72.84 22.82
CA GLY A 420 -37.53 -72.05 21.62
C GLY A 420 -36.02 -71.85 21.42
N ILE A 421 -35.65 -71.21 20.33
CA ILE A 421 -34.23 -70.93 20.00
C ILE A 421 -34.03 -69.42 19.84
N VAL A 422 -32.92 -68.93 20.40
CA VAL A 422 -32.59 -67.51 20.42
C VAL A 422 -31.27 -67.26 19.68
N TYR A 423 -31.31 -66.36 18.71
CA TYR A 423 -30.15 -65.82 18.02
C TYR A 423 -30.01 -64.32 18.29
N ARG A 424 -28.81 -63.78 18.12
CA ARG A 424 -28.55 -62.35 18.16
C ARG A 424 -27.88 -61.90 16.87
N VAL A 425 -28.32 -60.78 16.33
CA VAL A 425 -27.74 -60.14 15.15
C VAL A 425 -27.42 -58.69 15.48
N SER A 426 -26.33 -58.15 14.92
CA SER A 426 -25.94 -56.76 15.08
C SER A 426 -26.18 -56.01 13.77
N ILE A 427 -26.99 -54.96 13.84
CA ILE A 427 -27.36 -54.11 12.71
C ILE A 427 -26.45 -52.89 12.75
N THR A 428 -25.74 -52.58 11.66
CA THR A 428 -24.82 -51.44 11.60
C THR A 428 -25.22 -50.48 10.50
N ASN A 429 -25.24 -49.19 10.80
CA ASN A 429 -25.40 -48.13 9.81
C ASN A 429 -24.06 -47.84 9.14
N GLU A 430 -23.90 -48.28 7.89
CA GLU A 430 -22.69 -48.03 7.08
C GLU A 430 -22.81 -46.71 6.28
N GLY A 431 -23.96 -46.05 6.35
CA GLY A 431 -24.18 -44.73 5.77
C GLY A 431 -23.44 -43.61 6.50
N ASN A 432 -23.38 -42.43 5.88
CA ASN A 432 -22.70 -41.25 6.41
C ASN A 432 -23.63 -40.29 7.19
N THR A 433 -24.88 -40.69 7.39
CA THR A 433 -25.91 -39.91 8.09
C THR A 433 -26.71 -40.81 9.02
N ALA A 434 -27.39 -40.21 10.01
CA ALA A 434 -28.31 -40.95 10.85
C ALA A 434 -29.48 -41.50 10.03
N ASP A 435 -29.92 -42.71 10.36
CA ASP A 435 -30.99 -43.40 9.64
C ASP A 435 -31.77 -44.32 10.58
N VAL A 436 -32.95 -44.74 10.12
CA VAL A 436 -33.80 -45.71 10.80
C VAL A 436 -33.95 -46.93 9.91
N PHE A 437 -33.76 -48.12 10.48
CA PHE A 437 -33.83 -49.38 9.75
C PHE A 437 -35.04 -50.20 10.20
N ASP A 438 -35.96 -50.47 9.30
CA ASP A 438 -37.08 -51.39 9.51
C ASP A 438 -36.58 -52.83 9.45
N LEU A 439 -37.00 -53.64 10.41
CA LEU A 439 -36.59 -55.03 10.57
C LEU A 439 -37.74 -55.97 10.27
N SER A 440 -37.45 -57.08 9.59
CA SER A 440 -38.44 -58.11 9.29
C SER A 440 -37.81 -59.50 9.28
N THR A 441 -38.66 -60.52 9.44
CA THR A 441 -38.28 -61.93 9.38
C THR A 441 -38.99 -62.66 8.25
N SER A 442 -38.31 -63.62 7.64
CA SER A 442 -38.88 -64.54 6.65
C SER A 442 -38.18 -65.90 6.73
N GLY A 443 -38.78 -66.99 6.25
CA GLY A 443 -38.13 -68.31 6.23
C GLY A 443 -39.09 -69.46 6.56
N ASP A 444 -38.52 -70.58 6.99
CA ASP A 444 -39.20 -71.86 7.21
C ASP A 444 -39.92 -71.94 8.56
N ALA A 445 -39.57 -71.05 9.49
CA ALA A 445 -40.17 -70.95 10.82
C ALA A 445 -40.53 -69.49 11.15
N TYR A 446 -41.47 -69.30 12.07
CA TYR A 446 -41.83 -67.97 12.53
C TYR A 446 -40.85 -67.47 13.60
N GLY A 447 -40.13 -66.40 13.28
CA GLY A 447 -39.22 -65.72 14.19
C GLY A 447 -39.76 -64.34 14.59
N THR A 448 -39.63 -64.00 15.87
CA THR A 448 -39.96 -62.68 16.43
C THR A 448 -38.69 -61.92 16.77
N LEU A 449 -38.65 -60.63 16.44
CA LEU A 449 -37.54 -59.74 16.79
C LEU A 449 -37.86 -58.99 18.08
N SER A 450 -36.84 -58.64 18.85
CA SER A 450 -37.01 -57.83 20.07
C SER A 450 -37.50 -56.41 19.80
N VAL A 451 -37.30 -55.90 18.58
CA VAL A 451 -37.76 -54.59 18.10
C VAL A 451 -38.08 -54.68 16.60
N ASP A 452 -38.98 -53.82 16.12
CA ASP A 452 -39.38 -53.76 14.70
C ASP A 452 -38.52 -52.78 13.89
N SER A 453 -37.80 -51.88 14.54
CA SER A 453 -36.90 -50.92 13.89
C SER A 453 -35.78 -50.45 14.82
N VAL A 454 -34.65 -50.04 14.27
CA VAL A 454 -33.53 -49.42 15.01
C VAL A 454 -33.13 -48.07 14.41
N SER A 455 -32.94 -47.06 15.25
CA SER A 455 -32.45 -45.72 14.83
C SER A 455 -30.98 -45.60 15.17
N LEU A 456 -30.13 -45.45 14.16
CA LEU A 456 -28.68 -45.49 14.33
C LEU A 456 -28.03 -44.23 13.76
N ALA A 457 -27.13 -43.63 14.53
CA ALA A 457 -26.16 -42.68 13.97
C ALA A 457 -25.23 -43.40 12.97
N SER A 458 -24.58 -42.63 12.08
CA SER A 458 -23.57 -43.16 11.15
C SER A 458 -22.49 -43.94 11.91
N GLY A 459 -22.18 -45.15 11.46
CA GLY A 459 -21.20 -46.06 12.05
C GLY A 459 -21.61 -46.72 13.37
N ALA A 460 -22.82 -46.44 13.88
CA ALA A 460 -23.33 -47.09 15.09
C ALA A 460 -23.94 -48.46 14.76
N SER A 461 -23.91 -49.35 15.75
CA SER A 461 -24.52 -50.68 15.68
C SER A 461 -25.43 -50.94 16.87
N GLU A 462 -26.47 -51.76 16.68
CA GLU A 462 -27.37 -52.22 17.75
C GLU A 462 -27.62 -53.73 17.61
N GLU A 463 -27.60 -54.45 18.74
CA GLU A 463 -27.91 -55.88 18.77
C GLU A 463 -29.42 -56.13 18.90
N VAL A 464 -29.96 -56.98 18.04
CA VAL A 464 -31.36 -57.38 18.00
C VAL A 464 -31.45 -58.87 18.27
N THR A 465 -32.37 -59.25 19.16
CA THR A 465 -32.61 -60.66 19.49
C THR A 465 -33.69 -61.23 18.58
N LEU A 466 -33.40 -62.35 17.93
CA LEU A 466 -34.35 -63.16 17.18
C LEU A 466 -34.74 -64.37 18.04
N THR A 467 -36.04 -64.55 18.28
CA THR A 467 -36.59 -65.72 18.97
C THR A 467 -37.46 -66.53 18.01
N ILE A 468 -37.05 -67.76 17.75
CA ILE A 468 -37.82 -68.75 16.97
C ILE A 468 -38.67 -69.56 17.96
N SER A 469 -39.99 -69.51 17.77
CA SER A 469 -40.93 -70.18 18.68
C SER A 469 -40.82 -71.71 18.58
N ALA A 470 -40.88 -72.38 19.75
CA ALA A 470 -40.85 -73.84 19.88
C ALA A 470 -41.96 -74.53 19.06
N ASP A 471 -43.11 -73.88 18.89
CA ASP A 471 -44.27 -74.42 18.14
C ASP A 471 -43.94 -74.72 16.67
N TYR A 472 -42.88 -74.10 16.12
CA TYR A 472 -42.45 -74.29 14.74
C TYR A 472 -41.28 -75.27 14.61
N LEU A 473 -40.74 -75.75 15.73
CA LEU A 473 -39.54 -76.61 15.81
C LEU A 473 -39.88 -78.03 16.30
N THR A 474 -41.09 -78.50 16.02
CA THR A 474 -41.62 -79.76 16.56
C THR A 474 -41.22 -81.00 15.76
N LEU A 475 -40.72 -80.84 14.53
CA LEU A 475 -40.30 -81.95 13.67
C LEU A 475 -38.79 -81.92 13.43
N ALA A 476 -38.20 -83.10 13.24
CA ALA A 476 -36.79 -83.20 12.85
C ALA A 476 -36.57 -82.56 11.46
N GLY A 477 -35.54 -81.75 11.33
CA GLY A 477 -35.25 -80.99 10.11
C GLY A 477 -34.42 -79.75 10.37
N ALA A 478 -33.96 -79.11 9.28
CA ALA A 478 -33.29 -77.83 9.33
C ALA A 478 -34.29 -76.71 9.00
N TYR A 479 -34.34 -75.70 9.85
CA TYR A 479 -35.21 -74.53 9.74
C TYR A 479 -34.35 -73.29 9.58
N SER A 480 -34.57 -72.53 8.51
CA SER A 480 -33.89 -71.26 8.30
C SER A 480 -34.81 -70.08 8.57
N VAL A 481 -34.32 -69.08 9.31
CA VAL A 481 -35.00 -67.79 9.47
C VAL A 481 -34.03 -66.68 9.06
N LYS A 482 -34.48 -65.85 8.13
CA LYS A 482 -33.76 -64.69 7.63
C LYS A 482 -34.24 -63.44 8.34
N VAL A 483 -33.30 -62.63 8.82
CA VAL A 483 -33.53 -61.27 9.30
C VAL A 483 -33.13 -60.30 8.19
N THR A 484 -34.01 -59.38 7.84
CA THR A 484 -33.79 -58.33 6.84
C THR A 484 -33.91 -56.97 7.51
N ALA A 485 -32.92 -56.10 7.31
CA ALA A 485 -32.94 -54.69 7.71
C ALA A 485 -33.03 -53.82 6.45
N THR A 486 -33.94 -52.84 6.44
CA THR A 486 -34.19 -51.93 5.31
C THR A 486 -34.11 -50.49 5.78
N SER A 487 -33.31 -49.66 5.14
CA SER A 487 -33.27 -48.22 5.42
C SER A 487 -34.62 -47.56 5.11
N GLN A 488 -35.14 -46.75 6.04
CA GLN A 488 -36.34 -45.94 5.82
C GLN A 488 -36.07 -44.76 4.89
N SER A 489 -34.85 -44.23 4.88
CA SER A 489 -34.47 -43.08 4.06
C SER A 489 -34.16 -43.45 2.61
N ASP A 490 -33.65 -44.66 2.38
CA ASP A 490 -33.44 -45.26 1.05
C ASP A 490 -33.81 -46.74 1.08
N ASN A 491 -35.05 -47.06 0.72
CA ASN A 491 -35.57 -48.42 0.75
C ASN A 491 -34.89 -49.40 -0.24
N THR A 492 -33.96 -48.93 -1.09
CA THR A 492 -33.12 -49.80 -1.92
C THR A 492 -31.93 -50.37 -1.16
N LYS A 493 -31.64 -49.84 0.04
CA LYS A 493 -30.56 -50.28 0.93
C LYS A 493 -31.10 -51.27 1.94
N THR A 494 -30.78 -52.53 1.69
CA THR A 494 -31.19 -53.66 2.52
C THR A 494 -30.01 -54.57 2.80
N ALA A 495 -29.96 -55.15 4.00
CA ALA A 495 -29.05 -56.24 4.34
C ALA A 495 -29.82 -57.39 4.97
N GLU A 496 -29.32 -58.61 4.76
CA GLU A 496 -29.99 -59.83 5.20
C GLU A 496 -28.98 -60.81 5.78
N ILE A 497 -29.38 -61.52 6.84
CA ILE A 497 -28.63 -62.63 7.40
C ILE A 497 -29.58 -63.78 7.74
N ALA A 498 -29.14 -65.02 7.56
CA ALA A 498 -29.92 -66.20 7.88
C ALA A 498 -29.36 -66.91 9.11
N THR A 499 -30.26 -67.48 9.92
CA THR A 499 -29.96 -68.38 11.02
C THR A 499 -30.46 -69.77 10.68
N THR A 500 -29.82 -70.82 11.20
CA THR A 500 -30.21 -72.22 10.92
C THR A 500 -30.34 -73.02 12.21
N THR A 501 -31.56 -73.47 12.51
CA THR A 501 -31.82 -74.42 13.60
C THR A 501 -32.05 -75.81 13.04
N THR A 502 -31.25 -76.79 13.46
CA THR A 502 -31.44 -78.20 13.09
C THR A 502 -31.97 -78.99 14.28
N ILE A 503 -33.20 -79.47 14.16
CA ILE A 503 -33.81 -80.38 15.13
C ILE A 503 -33.41 -81.81 14.76
N THR A 504 -32.69 -82.49 15.66
CA THR A 504 -32.24 -83.86 15.42
C THR A 504 -33.38 -84.86 15.61
N PRO A 505 -33.38 -85.98 14.86
CA PRO A 505 -34.38 -87.03 15.03
C PRO A 505 -34.37 -87.64 16.44
N VAL A 506 -35.55 -87.69 17.06
CA VAL A 506 -35.85 -88.37 18.30
C VAL A 506 -36.93 -89.42 18.00
N TYR A 507 -36.58 -90.68 18.19
CA TYR A 507 -37.49 -91.81 18.00
C TYR A 507 -38.12 -92.19 19.35
N SER A 508 -39.44 -92.28 19.40
CA SER A 508 -40.18 -92.66 20.60
C SER A 508 -41.52 -93.25 20.22
N ILE A 509 -41.96 -94.27 20.94
CA ILE A 509 -43.17 -95.04 20.62
C ILE A 509 -44.01 -95.15 21.89
N SER A 510 -45.31 -94.96 21.76
CA SER A 510 -46.29 -95.30 22.80
C SER A 510 -47.21 -96.41 22.29
N LEU A 511 -47.43 -97.42 23.12
CA LEU A 511 -48.33 -98.54 22.85
C LEU A 511 -49.42 -98.55 23.93
N ALA A 512 -50.68 -98.48 23.52
CA ALA A 512 -51.82 -98.49 24.44
C ALA A 512 -52.90 -99.47 23.96
N GLY A 513 -53.62 -100.07 24.89
CA GLY A 513 -54.84 -100.83 24.57
C GLY A 513 -55.98 -99.94 24.14
N VAL A 514 -56.80 -100.41 23.21
CA VAL A 514 -58.06 -99.80 22.82
C VAL A 514 -59.21 -100.67 23.33
N GLY A 515 -59.99 -100.13 24.25
CA GLY A 515 -61.05 -100.88 24.95
C GLY A 515 -60.51 -101.79 26.05
N ASP A 516 -61.31 -102.79 26.44
CA ASP A 516 -60.94 -103.72 27.49
C ASP A 516 -59.90 -104.73 26.96
N LEU A 517 -58.71 -104.70 27.55
CA LEU A 517 -57.65 -105.69 27.31
C LEU A 517 -57.80 -106.95 28.20
N GLN A 518 -59.00 -107.15 28.73
CA GLN A 518 -59.35 -108.31 29.53
C GLN A 518 -60.67 -108.87 29.02
N SER A 519 -60.66 -110.14 28.65
CA SER A 519 -61.87 -110.86 28.28
C SER A 519 -61.89 -112.21 28.97
N GLU A 520 -63.03 -112.57 29.55
CA GLU A 520 -63.29 -113.93 30.02
C GLU A 520 -64.23 -114.60 29.02
N THR A 521 -63.79 -115.71 28.41
CA THR A 521 -64.61 -116.53 27.51
C THR A 521 -64.48 -118.00 27.87
N SER A 522 -65.59 -118.73 27.81
CA SER A 522 -65.62 -120.19 27.92
C SER A 522 -65.43 -120.90 26.56
N ASP A 523 -65.39 -120.14 25.47
CA ASP A 523 -65.20 -120.61 24.10
C ASP A 523 -64.24 -119.67 23.37
N ALA A 524 -62.97 -120.07 23.28
CA ALA A 524 -61.91 -119.32 22.63
C ALA A 524 -61.65 -119.78 21.17
N GLY A 525 -62.50 -120.66 20.63
CA GLY A 525 -62.27 -121.32 19.33
C GLY A 525 -62.14 -120.37 18.13
N ASP A 526 -62.71 -119.17 18.23
CA ASP A 526 -62.65 -118.12 17.21
C ASP A 526 -61.53 -117.09 17.43
N GLY A 527 -60.72 -117.26 18.48
CA GLY A 527 -59.65 -116.34 18.87
C GLY A 527 -60.15 -115.13 19.65
N VAL A 528 -59.37 -114.69 20.64
CA VAL A 528 -59.63 -113.47 21.40
C VAL A 528 -58.91 -112.30 20.74
N VAL A 529 -59.68 -111.27 20.38
CA VAL A 529 -59.19 -110.14 19.60
C VAL A 529 -59.02 -108.91 20.49
N TYR A 530 -57.81 -108.38 20.56
CA TYR A 530 -57.49 -107.13 21.23
C TYR A 530 -57.03 -106.08 20.22
N THR A 531 -57.41 -104.84 20.44
CA THR A 531 -56.94 -103.71 19.60
C THR A 531 -55.87 -102.95 20.37
N LEU A 532 -54.72 -102.73 19.74
CA LEU A 532 -53.60 -101.99 20.28
C LEU A 532 -53.39 -100.74 19.42
N ARG A 533 -53.35 -99.57 20.04
CA ARG A 533 -53.00 -98.31 19.38
C ARG A 533 -51.52 -98.06 19.55
N ILE A 534 -50.78 -98.09 18.44
CA ILE A 534 -49.40 -97.65 18.36
C ILE A 534 -49.41 -96.17 18.00
N THR A 535 -48.62 -95.36 18.70
CA THR A 535 -48.43 -93.95 18.40
C THR A 535 -46.94 -93.68 18.25
N ASN A 536 -46.54 -93.06 17.14
CA ASN A 536 -45.20 -92.49 17.03
C ASN A 536 -45.17 -91.20 17.86
N SER A 537 -44.55 -91.29 19.03
CA SER A 537 -44.35 -90.17 19.96
C SER A 537 -42.99 -89.48 19.75
N GLY A 538 -42.23 -89.88 18.73
CA GLY A 538 -41.00 -89.23 18.28
C GLY A 538 -41.29 -87.98 17.46
N ASN A 539 -40.25 -87.23 17.10
CA ASN A 539 -40.36 -85.98 16.33
C ASN A 539 -40.08 -86.16 14.82
N THR A 540 -39.86 -87.40 14.37
CA THR A 540 -39.59 -87.74 12.97
C THR A 540 -40.52 -88.86 12.53
N ASN A 541 -40.68 -89.03 11.22
CA ASN A 541 -41.31 -90.23 10.68
C ASN A 541 -40.49 -91.46 11.10
N ASP A 542 -41.19 -92.52 11.49
CA ASP A 542 -40.59 -93.76 11.97
C ASP A 542 -41.28 -94.98 11.35
N VAL A 543 -40.55 -96.09 11.29
CA VAL A 543 -41.07 -97.41 10.91
C VAL A 543 -40.94 -98.30 12.14
N ILE A 544 -42.08 -98.66 12.72
CA ILE A 544 -42.17 -99.37 13.99
C ILE A 544 -42.45 -100.83 13.67
N ASP A 545 -41.46 -101.68 13.91
CA ASP A 545 -41.61 -103.13 13.80
C ASP A 545 -42.38 -103.68 15.02
N LEU A 546 -43.31 -104.59 14.77
CA LEU A 546 -44.20 -105.17 15.77
C LEU A 546 -43.96 -106.67 15.86
N SER A 547 -43.97 -107.18 17.10
CA SER A 547 -43.95 -108.62 17.34
C SER A 547 -44.79 -108.95 18.57
N ALA A 548 -45.46 -110.10 18.53
CA ALA A 548 -46.24 -110.62 19.66
C ALA A 548 -45.51 -111.81 20.28
N SER A 549 -45.50 -111.87 21.60
CA SER A 549 -44.94 -113.00 22.36
C SER A 549 -45.75 -113.22 23.64
N GLY A 550 -45.88 -114.48 24.07
CA GLY A 550 -46.66 -114.85 25.25
C GLY A 550 -46.84 -116.36 25.40
N ASP A 551 -47.60 -116.77 26.42
CA ASP A 551 -47.87 -118.19 26.73
C ASP A 551 -48.85 -118.87 25.75
N ALA A 552 -49.53 -118.07 24.92
CA ALA A 552 -50.41 -118.51 23.83
C ALA A 552 -49.97 -117.89 22.50
N TYR A 553 -50.35 -118.50 21.38
CA TYR A 553 -49.98 -118.00 20.06
C TYR A 553 -50.77 -116.73 19.73
N GLY A 554 -50.06 -115.60 19.63
CA GLY A 554 -50.63 -114.31 19.21
C GLY A 554 -50.22 -113.97 17.78
N THR A 555 -51.19 -113.59 16.95
CA THR A 555 -50.94 -113.04 15.60
C THR A 555 -51.36 -111.58 15.54
N LEU A 556 -50.46 -110.73 15.02
CA LEU A 556 -50.73 -109.32 14.76
C LEU A 556 -51.29 -109.15 13.34
N SER A 557 -52.12 -108.13 13.14
CA SER A 557 -52.68 -107.82 11.81
C SER A 557 -51.63 -107.32 10.82
N VAL A 558 -50.50 -106.80 11.30
CA VAL A 558 -49.34 -106.31 10.53
C VAL A 558 -48.05 -106.53 11.32
N ASP A 559 -46.92 -106.66 10.62
CA ASP A 559 -45.59 -106.85 11.22
C ASP A 559 -44.82 -105.53 11.42
N SER A 560 -45.26 -104.44 10.79
CA SER A 560 -44.73 -103.10 11.01
C SER A 560 -45.74 -102.01 10.62
N VAL A 561 -45.58 -100.82 11.20
CA VAL A 561 -46.36 -99.63 10.86
C VAL A 561 -45.43 -98.45 10.57
N SER A 562 -45.67 -97.74 9.47
CA SER A 562 -44.92 -96.52 9.15
C SER A 562 -45.75 -95.31 9.54
N LEU A 563 -45.31 -94.61 10.58
CA LEU A 563 -46.07 -93.52 11.19
C LEU A 563 -45.29 -92.21 11.08
N ALA A 564 -45.97 -91.18 10.58
CA ALA A 564 -45.49 -89.81 10.75
C ALA A 564 -45.44 -89.45 12.25
N SER A 565 -44.61 -88.48 12.62
CA SER A 565 -44.57 -87.95 13.98
C SER A 565 -45.98 -87.56 14.48
N GLY A 566 -46.35 -88.00 15.68
CA GLY A 566 -47.66 -87.78 16.29
C GLY A 566 -48.81 -88.62 15.72
N ALA A 567 -48.58 -89.39 14.65
CA ALA A 567 -49.60 -90.27 14.09
C ALA A 567 -49.77 -91.53 14.95
N SER A 568 -50.99 -92.06 14.94
CA SER A 568 -51.32 -93.35 15.55
C SER A 568 -51.93 -94.30 14.53
N GLU A 569 -51.74 -95.59 14.74
CA GLU A 569 -52.41 -96.66 14.00
C GLU A 569 -52.84 -97.77 14.96
N GLU A 570 -54.01 -98.34 14.71
CA GLU A 570 -54.55 -99.45 15.49
C GLU A 570 -54.19 -100.78 14.81
N VAL A 571 -53.61 -101.69 15.59
CA VAL A 571 -53.21 -103.02 15.17
C VAL A 571 -53.95 -104.04 16.03
N THR A 572 -54.45 -105.08 15.39
CA THR A 572 -55.22 -106.11 16.05
C THR A 572 -54.31 -107.26 16.46
N LEU A 573 -54.31 -107.63 17.74
CA LEU A 573 -53.70 -108.84 18.28
C LEU A 573 -54.77 -109.90 18.48
N THR A 574 -54.68 -111.01 17.76
CA THR A 574 -55.56 -112.17 17.94
C THR A 574 -54.81 -113.27 18.68
N ILE A 575 -55.31 -113.69 19.84
CA ILE A 575 -54.76 -114.78 20.64
C ILE A 575 -55.61 -116.03 20.41
N SER A 576 -54.96 -117.13 19.99
CA SER A 576 -55.57 -118.43 19.70
C SER A 576 -55.00 -119.56 20.54
#